data_AF-A0A8J7QTM8-F1
#
_entry.id   AF-A0A8J7QTM8-F1
#
_cell.length_a   1.000
_cell.length_b   1.000
_cell.length_c   1.000
_cell.angle_alpha   90.00
_cell.angle_beta   90.00
_cell.angle_gamma   90.00
#
_symmetry.space_group_name_H-M   'P 1'
#
loop_
_entity.id
_entity.type
_entity.pdbx_description
1 polymer ?
#
loop_
_entity_poly.entity_id
_entity_poly.type
_entity_poly.pdbx_seq_one_letter_code
_entity_poly.pdbx_strand_id
1 'polypeptide(L)'
;MEEGIEKLENLVYWARCILGSLLGIIFAIFWRPYLGSVITAASIALLVFLVSYYVIRWILGEARVNLLGGKNKIYTIGIGAYFTAWLFFWILFYTLFFHGTSG
;
A
#
# COMPACT_ATOMS: atom_id res chain seq x y z
N MET A 1 2.47 17.41 -22.39
CA MET A 1 2.85 16.00 -22.20
C MET A 1 3.28 15.72 -20.77
N GLU A 2 4.13 16.56 -20.17
CA GLU A 2 4.60 16.41 -18.77
C GLU A 2 3.44 16.39 -17.75
N GLU A 3 2.45 17.28 -17.88
CA GLU A 3 1.29 17.32 -16.96
C GLU A 3 0.49 15.99 -16.93
N GLY A 4 0.46 15.25 -18.04
CA GLY A 4 -0.23 13.95 -18.12
C GLY A 4 0.52 12.84 -17.39
N ILE A 5 1.86 12.89 -17.41
CA ILE A 5 2.72 11.93 -16.72
C ILE A 5 2.65 12.18 -15.21
N GLU A 6 2.69 13.44 -14.78
CA GLU A 6 2.58 13.81 -13.36
C GLU A 6 1.26 13.32 -12.76
N LYS A 7 0.13 13.50 -13.47
CA LYS A 7 -1.18 12.98 -13.01
C LYS A 7 -1.17 11.46 -12.85
N LEU A 8 -0.50 10.73 -13.73
CA LEU A 8 -0.38 9.27 -13.65
C LEU A 8 0.50 8.84 -12.47
N GLU A 9 1.64 9.51 -12.26
CA GLU A 9 2.52 9.25 -11.10
C GLU A 9 1.78 9.51 -9.78
N ASN A 10 1.06 10.64 -9.68
CA ASN A 10 0.24 10.98 -8.53
C ASN A 10 -0.88 9.96 -8.29
N LEU A 11 -1.55 9.48 -9.35
CA LEU A 11 -2.59 8.46 -9.22
C LEU A 11 -2.03 7.15 -8.66
N VAL A 12 -0.87 6.69 -9.16
CA VAL A 12 -0.20 5.47 -8.65
C VAL A 12 0.23 5.66 -7.19
N TYR A 13 0.78 6.83 -6.86
CA TYR A 13 1.18 7.18 -5.50
C TYR A 13 -0.01 7.13 -4.52
N TRP A 14 -1.11 7.82 -4.83
CA TRP A 14 -2.30 7.87 -3.99
C TRP A 14 -3.00 6.51 -3.89
N ALA A 15 -3.06 5.75 -4.99
CA ALA A 15 -3.61 4.39 -4.98
C ALA A 15 -2.83 3.48 -4.01
N ARG A 16 -1.50 3.53 -4.04
CA ARG A 16 -0.65 2.77 -3.11
C ARG A 16 -0.76 3.26 -1.67
N CYS A 17 -0.89 4.56 -1.46
CA CYS A 17 -1.12 5.13 -0.13
C CYS A 17 -2.42 4.58 0.49
N ILE A 18 -3.54 4.66 -0.26
CA ILE A 18 -4.84 4.13 0.18
C ILE A 18 -4.77 2.62 0.43
N LEU A 19 -4.11 1.87 -0.47
CA LEU A 19 -3.92 0.43 -0.31
C LEU A 19 -3.18 0.09 1.00
N GLY A 20 -2.11 0.83 1.29
CA GLY A 20 -1.33 0.68 2.53
C GLY A 20 -2.16 0.99 3.76
N SER A 21 -2.90 2.11 3.76
CA SER A 21 -3.81 2.49 4.84
C SER A 21 -4.87 1.42 5.11
N LEU A 22 -5.55 0.92 4.07
CA LEU A 22 -6.55 -0.14 4.20
C LEU A 22 -5.95 -1.41 4.78
N LEU A 23 -4.77 -1.82 4.30
CA LEU A 23 -4.09 -2.98 4.82
C LEU A 23 -3.70 -2.82 6.29
N GLY A 24 -3.25 -1.63 6.68
CA GLY A 24 -2.89 -1.31 8.07
C GLY A 24 -4.07 -1.43 9.02
N ILE A 25 -5.25 -0.94 8.59
CA ILE A 25 -6.50 -1.06 9.35
C ILE A 25 -6.91 -2.53 9.48
N ILE A 26 -6.86 -3.31 8.38
CA ILE A 26 -7.15 -4.74 8.40
C ILE A 26 -6.22 -5.44 9.40
N PHE A 27 -4.92 -5.13 9.37
CA PHE A 27 -3.97 -5.74 10.28
C PHE A 27 -4.25 -5.37 11.73
N ALA A 28 -4.57 -4.11 12.03
CA ALA A 28 -4.92 -3.69 13.38
C ALA A 28 -6.09 -4.51 13.97
N ILE A 29 -7.09 -4.84 13.15
CA ILE A 29 -8.27 -5.61 13.56
C ILE A 29 -7.97 -7.11 13.68
N PHE A 30 -7.29 -7.69 12.69
CA PHE A 30 -7.08 -9.15 12.59
C PHE A 30 -5.74 -9.64 13.17
N TRP A 31 -4.94 -8.74 13.76
CA TRP A 31 -3.61 -9.04 14.29
C TRP A 31 -3.59 -10.21 15.28
N ARG A 32 -4.34 -10.08 16.38
CA ARG A 32 -4.36 -11.10 17.45
C ARG A 32 -4.90 -12.46 17.02
N PRO A 33 -6.05 -12.56 16.34
CA PRO A 33 -6.66 -13.86 16.10
C PRO A 33 -5.94 -14.70 15.05
N TYR A 34 -5.24 -14.10 14.07
CA TYR A 34 -4.74 -14.85 12.91
C TYR A 34 -3.31 -14.50 12.45
N LEU A 35 -2.78 -13.33 12.81
CA LEU A 35 -1.57 -12.77 12.19
C LEU A 35 -0.41 -12.52 13.15
N GLY A 36 -0.47 -13.02 14.40
CA GLY A 36 0.35 -12.60 15.54
C GLY A 36 1.89 -12.66 15.43
N SER A 37 2.45 -12.97 14.27
CA SER A 37 3.87 -12.83 13.95
C SER A 37 4.12 -11.65 13.01
N VAL A 38 5.08 -10.79 13.38
CA VAL A 38 5.52 -9.64 12.56
C VAL A 38 6.04 -10.09 11.20
N ILE A 39 6.64 -11.28 11.15
CA ILE A 39 7.12 -11.87 9.91
C ILE A 39 5.93 -12.18 8.98
N THR A 40 4.85 -12.76 9.50
CA THR A 40 3.64 -13.07 8.72
C THR A 40 2.99 -11.80 8.18
N ALA A 41 2.89 -10.75 9.01
CA ALA A 41 2.42 -9.44 8.56
C ALA A 41 3.28 -8.87 7.43
N ALA A 42 4.60 -8.85 7.60
CA ALA A 42 5.51 -8.34 6.59
C ALA A 42 5.41 -9.14 5.28
N SER A 43 5.29 -10.47 5.35
CA SER A 43 5.10 -11.32 4.18
C SER A 43 3.81 -11.00 3.44
N ILE A 44 2.69 -10.85 4.15
CA ILE A 44 1.40 -10.48 3.54
C ILE A 44 1.46 -9.08 2.94
N ALA A 45 2.03 -8.10 3.65
CA ALA A 45 2.19 -6.74 3.13
C ALA A 45 3.03 -6.70 1.86
N LEU A 46 4.07 -7.53 1.78
CA LEU A 46 4.90 -7.66 0.59
C LEU A 46 4.16 -8.36 -0.55
N LEU A 47 3.38 -9.40 -0.26
CA LEU A 47 2.52 -10.07 -1.26
C LEU A 47 1.47 -9.12 -1.83
N VAL A 48 0.78 -8.35 -0.98
CA VAL A 48 -0.21 -7.34 -1.39
C VAL A 48 0.46 -6.26 -2.24
N PHE A 49 1.67 -5.83 -1.87
CA PHE A 49 2.45 -4.88 -2.67
C PHE A 49 2.79 -5.45 -4.05
N LEU A 50 3.21 -6.71 -4.15
CA LEU A 50 3.47 -7.37 -5.43
C LEU A 50 2.20 -7.47 -6.27
N VAL A 51 1.06 -7.85 -5.67
CA VAL A 51 -0.24 -7.89 -6.37
C VAL A 51 -0.64 -6.49 -6.85
N SER A 52 -0.36 -5.44 -6.06
CA SER A 52 -0.68 -4.06 -6.44
C SER A 52 -0.04 -3.67 -7.78
N TYR A 53 1.18 -4.14 -8.07
CA TYR A 53 1.84 -3.89 -9.35
C TYR A 53 1.03 -4.45 -10.53
N TYR A 54 0.54 -5.68 -10.41
CA TYR A 54 -0.26 -6.31 -11.45
C TYR A 54 -1.61 -5.61 -11.62
N VAL A 55 -2.26 -5.21 -10.53
CA VAL A 55 -3.52 -4.46 -10.56
C VAL A 55 -3.33 -3.10 -11.23
N ILE A 56 -2.30 -2.34 -10.86
CA ILE A 56 -1.99 -1.03 -11.46
C ILE A 56 -1.69 -1.19 -12.96
N ARG A 57 -0.89 -2.18 -13.34
CA ARG A 57 -0.58 -2.47 -14.75
C ARG A 57 -1.84 -2.81 -15.54
N TRP A 58 -2.76 -3.58 -14.95
CA TRP A 58 -4.03 -3.96 -15.58
C TRP A 58 -4.96 -2.75 -15.76
N ILE A 59 -5.06 -1.87 -14.76
CA ILE A 59 -5.91 -0.66 -14.82
C ILE A 59 -5.36 0.40 -15.79
N LEU A 60 -4.04 0.65 -15.76
CA LEU A 60 -3.43 1.70 -16.60
C LEU A 60 -3.18 1.24 -18.04
N GLY A 61 -2.97 -0.05 -18.27
CA GLY A 61 -2.63 -0.63 -19.57
C GLY A 61 -1.19 -0.35 -20.01
N GLU A 62 -0.66 -1.22 -20.88
CA GLU A 62 0.75 -1.21 -21.36
C GLU A 62 1.19 0.15 -21.93
N ALA A 63 0.30 0.86 -22.62
CA ALA A 63 0.59 2.15 -23.25
C ALA A 63 0.95 3.24 -22.22
N ARG A 64 0.19 3.33 -21.12
CA ARG A 64 0.44 4.32 -20.05
C ARG A 64 1.65 3.93 -19.20
N VAL A 65 1.89 2.62 -19.04
CA VAL A 65 3.07 2.10 -18.36
C VAL A 65 4.37 2.49 -19.07
N ASN A 66 4.38 2.44 -20.41
CA ASN A 66 5.54 2.89 -21.18
C ASN A 66 5.75 4.40 -21.08
N LEU A 67 4.68 5.20 -21.02
CA LEU A 67 4.76 6.66 -20.81
C LEU A 67 5.35 7.04 -19.43
N LEU A 68 5.19 6.18 -18.43
CA LEU A 68 5.72 6.37 -17.08
C LEU A 68 7.23 6.08 -16.95
N GLY A 69 7.94 5.80 -18.04
CA GLY A 69 9.34 5.39 -18.01
C GLY A 69 9.54 3.88 -17.81
N GLY A 70 8.49 3.09 -18.08
CA GLY A 70 8.55 1.64 -18.09
C GLY A 70 8.38 0.97 -16.72
N LYS A 71 8.64 -0.34 -16.70
CA LYS A 71 8.31 -1.23 -15.57
C LYS A 71 9.00 -0.85 -14.26
N ASN A 72 10.27 -0.42 -14.32
CA ASN A 72 11.08 -0.12 -13.15
C ASN A 72 10.56 1.09 -12.37
N LYS A 73 10.06 2.11 -13.07
CA LYS A 73 9.57 3.34 -12.43
C LYS A 73 8.25 3.12 -11.71
N ILE A 74 7.37 2.26 -12.24
CA ILE A 74 6.14 1.85 -11.54
C ILE A 74 6.43 1.08 -10.25
N TYR A 75 7.48 0.27 -10.21
CA TYR A 75 7.85 -0.44 -8.99
C TYR A 75 8.27 0.52 -7.88
N THR A 76 9.02 1.57 -8.20
CA THR A 76 9.57 2.50 -7.22
C THR A 76 8.59 3.60 -6.78
N ILE A 77 7.64 4.01 -7.62
CA ILE A 77 6.66 5.07 -7.28
C ILE A 77 5.82 4.65 -6.08
N GLY A 78 5.85 5.43 -4.99
CA GLY A 78 4.94 5.22 -3.86
C GLY A 78 5.20 3.94 -3.04
N ILE A 79 6.34 3.25 -3.22
CA ILE A 79 6.71 2.11 -2.36
C ILE A 79 6.86 2.55 -0.90
N GLY A 80 7.57 3.65 -0.65
CA GLY A 80 7.72 4.22 0.67
C GLY A 80 6.39 4.67 1.26
N ALA A 81 5.54 5.33 0.46
CA ALA A 81 4.22 5.76 0.90
C ALA A 81 3.33 4.58 1.32
N TYR A 82 3.35 3.47 0.57
CA TYR A 82 2.62 2.25 0.92
C TYR A 82 3.06 1.68 2.28
N PHE A 83 4.36 1.43 2.47
CA PHE A 83 4.85 0.83 3.70
C PHE A 83 4.71 1.76 4.91
N THR A 84 4.93 3.06 4.73
CA THR A 84 4.73 4.06 5.78
C THR A 84 3.26 4.16 6.17
N ALA A 85 2.33 4.24 5.20
CA ALA A 85 0.90 4.27 5.48
C ALA A 85 0.43 2.99 6.18
N TRP A 86 0.87 1.83 5.71
CA TRP A 86 0.57 0.54 6.34
C TRP A 86 1.02 0.49 7.81
N LEU A 87 2.28 0.80 8.10
CA LEU A 87 2.80 0.81 9.47
C LEU A 87 2.11 1.86 10.34
N PHE A 88 1.93 3.07 9.82
CA PHE A 88 1.31 4.17 10.55
C PHE A 88 -0.13 3.82 10.96
N PHE A 89 -0.95 3.36 10.01
CA PHE A 89 -2.34 2.99 10.30
C PHE A 89 -2.43 1.74 11.17
N TRP A 90 -1.55 0.77 10.98
CA TRP A 90 -1.53 -0.41 11.84
C TRP A 90 -1.27 -0.05 13.30
N ILE A 91 -0.22 0.73 13.58
CA ILE A 91 0.11 1.15 14.96
C ILE A 91 -0.98 2.04 15.55
N LEU A 92 -1.49 3.01 14.77
CA LEU A 92 -2.52 3.94 15.21
C LEU A 92 -3.79 3.19 15.65
N PHE A 93 -4.33 2.34 14.77
CA PHE A 93 -5.57 1.62 15.05
C PHE A 93 -5.37 0.50 16.07
N TYR A 94 -4.22 -0.15 16.09
CA TYR A 94 -3.89 -1.12 17.14
C TYR A 94 -3.90 -0.43 18.52
N THR A 95 -3.29 0.75 18.63
CA THR A 95 -3.31 1.53 19.88
C THR A 95 -4.73 1.94 20.26
N LEU A 96 -5.54 2.43 19.31
CA LEU A 96 -6.91 2.84 19.58
C LEU A 96 -7.79 1.68 20.07
N PHE A 97 -7.74 0.52 19.41
CA PHE A 97 -8.59 -0.62 19.77
C PHE A 97 -8.18 -1.29 21.07
N PHE A 98 -6.88 -1.38 21.36
CA PHE A 98 -6.38 -2.13 22.52
C PHE A 98 -6.05 -1.26 23.75
N HIS A 99 -5.83 0.05 23.58
CA HIS A 99 -5.54 0.97 24.69
C HIS A 99 -6.71 1.90 25.02
N GLY A 100 -7.61 2.15 24.07
CA GLY A 100 -8.79 3.02 24.27
C GLY A 100 -9.98 2.34 24.95
N THR A 101 -9.98 1.01 25.08
CA THR A 101 -11.11 0.21 25.61
C THR A 101 -10.92 -0.22 27.07
N SER A 102 -9.83 0.19 27.74
CA SER A 102 -9.57 -0.05 29.17
C SER A 102 -10.02 1.11 30.08
N GLY A 103 -10.97 1.93 29.62
CA GLY A 103 -11.59 3.02 30.39
C GLY A 103 -13.07 2.76 30.63
#